data_AF-A0A348XM34-F1
#
_entry.id   AF-A0A348XM34-F1
#
_cell.length_a   1.000
_cell.length_b   1.000
_cell.length_c   1.000
_cell.angle_alpha   90.00
_cell.angle_beta   90.00
_cell.angle_gamma   90.00
#
_symmetry.space_group_name_H-M   'P 1'
#
loop_
_entity.id
_entity.type
_entity.pdbx_description
1 polymer ?
#
loop_
_entity_poly.entity_id
_entity_poly.type
_entity_poly.pdbx_seq_one_letter_code
_entity_poly.pdbx_strand_id
1 'polypeptide(L)' 'MAVTGLLGVQWGDEGKGKIIDYLSQGADIVARFQGGNNAGHTVEFDSKKFVLHLIPSGILRDDSICVIGNGVV' A
#
# COMPACT_ATOMS: atom_id res chain seq x y z
N MET A 1 4.83 14.58 15.06
CA MET A 1 4.38 13.90 13.83
C MET A 1 4.08 12.46 14.17
N ALA A 2 2.96 11.93 13.69
CA ALA A 2 2.58 10.53 13.88
C ALA A 2 2.78 9.77 12.56
N VAL A 3 3.22 8.51 12.64
CA VAL A 3 3.38 7.61 11.50
C VAL A 3 2.56 6.36 11.77
N THR A 4 1.72 5.97 10.82
CA THR A 4 0.92 4.76 10.92
C THR A 4 1.65 3.61 10.22
N GLY A 5 1.98 2.56 10.98
CA GLY A 5 2.56 1.32 10.43
C GLY A 5 1.49 0.25 10.26
N LEU A 6 1.40 -0.34 9.07
CA LEU A 6 0.56 -1.51 8.82
C LEU A 6 1.42 -2.74 8.54
N LEU A 7 1.20 -3.80 9.32
CA LEU A 7 2.00 -5.02 9.34
C LEU A 7 1.06 -6.23 9.33
N GLY A 8 1.49 -7.33 8.73
CA GLY A 8 0.84 -8.64 8.92
C GLY A 8 1.47 -9.31 10.13
N VAL A 9 0.65 -9.89 10.99
CA VAL A 9 1.10 -10.61 12.20
C VAL A 9 0.87 -12.13 12.10
N GLN A 10 0.50 -12.60 10.91
CA GLN A 10 0.31 -14.01 10.58
C GLN A 10 1.26 -14.40 9.44
N TRP A 11 0.83 -15.29 8.56
CA TRP A 11 1.60 -15.80 7.42
C TRP A 11 1.11 -15.26 6.08
N GLY A 12 0.72 -13.99 6.02
CA GLY A 12 0.20 -13.38 4.79
C GLY A 12 -1.32 -13.50 4.65
N ASP A 13 -1.84 -12.92 3.56
CA ASP A 13 -3.27 -12.90 3.20
C ASP A 13 -4.25 -12.40 4.27
N GLU A 14 -3.77 -11.58 5.22
CA GLU A 14 -4.60 -11.01 6.29
C GLU A 14 -5.52 -9.86 5.81
N GLY A 15 -5.62 -9.63 4.51
CA GLY A 15 -6.41 -8.54 3.94
C GLY A 15 -5.77 -7.15 4.11
N LYS A 16 -4.46 -7.06 4.34
CA LYS A 16 -3.72 -5.79 4.51
C LYS A 16 -3.99 -4.77 3.40
N GLY A 17 -4.17 -5.24 2.17
CA GLY A 17 -4.49 -4.41 1.02
C GLY A 17 -5.72 -3.52 1.20
N LYS A 18 -6.78 -4.07 1.79
CA LYS A 18 -8.01 -3.32 2.08
C LYS A 18 -7.79 -2.27 3.17
N ILE A 19 -6.98 -2.61 4.18
CA ILE A 19 -6.69 -1.72 5.30
C ILE A 19 -5.79 -0.56 4.85
N ILE A 20 -4.74 -0.83 4.07
CA ILE A 20 -3.86 0.23 3.58
C ILE A 20 -4.58 1.15 2.59
N ASP A 21 -5.50 0.61 1.78
CA ASP A 21 -6.32 1.44 0.89
C ASP A 21 -7.18 2.42 1.70
N TYR A 22 -7.84 1.95 2.77
CA TYR A 22 -8.57 2.83 3.68
C TYR A 22 -7.66 3.87 4.36
N LEU A 23 -6.55 3.44 4.95
CA LEU A 23 -5.63 4.33 5.69
C LEU A 23 -4.94 5.37 4.79
N SER A 24 -4.70 5.03 3.52
CA SER A 24 -4.04 5.93 2.56
C SER A 24 -4.93 7.08 2.08
N GLN A 25 -6.24 7.08 2.36
CA GLN A 25 -7.14 8.18 1.95
C GLN A 25 -6.80 9.54 2.54
N GLY A 26 -6.18 9.58 3.72
CA GLY A 26 -5.76 10.82 4.39
C GLY A 26 -4.25 10.93 4.57
N ALA A 27 -3.46 10.17 3.81
CA ALA A 27 -2.00 10.14 3.96
C ALA A 27 -1.32 10.93 2.84
N ASP A 28 -0.49 11.91 3.21
CA ASP A 28 0.32 12.67 2.24
C ASP A 28 1.45 11.80 1.63
N ILE A 29 1.90 10.78 2.36
CA ILE A 29 2.98 9.87 1.95
C ILE A 29 2.59 8.43 2.25
N VAL A 30 2.70 7.57 1.23
CA VAL A 30 2.52 6.11 1.37
C VAL A 30 3.80 5.41 0.93
N ALA A 31 4.45 4.75 1.88
CA ALA A 31 5.75 4.12 1.67
C ALA A 31 5.68 2.60 1.83
N ARG A 32 6.36 1.88 0.93
CA ARG A 32 6.66 0.46 1.10
C ARG A 32 8.12 0.31 1.55
N PHE A 33 8.37 -0.43 2.61
CA PHE A 33 9.68 -0.46 3.27
C PHE A 33 10.45 -1.78 3.12
N GLN A 34 9.78 -2.88 2.72
CA GLN A 34 10.39 -4.19 2.54
C GLN A 34 9.62 -5.05 1.53
N GLY A 35 10.20 -6.18 1.17
CA GLY A 35 9.58 -7.21 0.32
C GLY A 35 9.83 -6.93 -1.14
N GLY A 36 9.01 -7.46 -2.04
CA GLY A 36 9.13 -7.21 -3.48
C GLY A 36 7.80 -7.36 -4.21
N ASN A 37 7.87 -7.79 -5.47
CA ASN A 37 6.69 -8.11 -6.27
C ASN A 37 5.97 -9.41 -5.85
N ASN A 38 6.48 -10.11 -4.83
CA ASN A 38 5.82 -11.24 -4.17
C ASN A 38 4.66 -10.80 -3.26
N ALA A 39 4.55 -9.50 -2.98
CA ALA A 39 3.36 -8.92 -2.38
C ALA A 39 2.31 -8.57 -3.46
N GLY A 40 1.09 -8.38 -3.02
CA GLY A 40 0.01 -8.00 -3.93
C GLY A 40 -1.25 -7.66 -3.17
N HIS A 41 -1.99 -6.68 -3.68
CA HIS A 41 -3.39 -6.52 -3.31
C HIS A 41 -4.19 -5.88 -4.44
N THR A 42 -5.48 -6.18 -4.44
CA THR A 42 -6.44 -5.60 -5.36
C THR A 42 -7.05 -4.36 -4.71
N VAL A 43 -7.03 -3.25 -5.44
CA VAL A 43 -7.74 -2.01 -5.09
C VAL A 43 -8.85 -1.79 -6.09
N GLU A 44 -10.00 -1.35 -5.61
CA GLU A 44 -11.09 -0.89 -6.45
C GLU A 44 -11.16 0.63 -6.35
N PHE A 45 -10.92 1.32 -7.47
CA PHE A 45 -10.89 2.77 -7.56
C PHE A 45 -11.64 3.20 -8.82
N ASP A 46 -12.57 4.14 -8.69
CA ASP A 46 -13.46 4.59 -9.78
C ASP A 46 -14.10 3.44 -10.57
N SER A 47 -14.64 2.45 -9.84
CA SER A 47 -15.27 1.24 -10.42
C SER A 47 -14.34 0.40 -11.31
N LYS A 48 -13.02 0.59 -11.20
CA LYS A 48 -11.98 -0.20 -11.87
C LYS A 48 -11.16 -0.96 -10.84
N LYS A 49 -10.77 -2.18 -11.20
CA LYS A 49 -9.91 -3.03 -10.38
C LYS A 49 -8.46 -2.88 -10.82
N PHE A 50 -7.60 -2.60 -9.86
CA PHE A 50 -6.16 -2.51 -10.02
C PHE A 50 -5.48 -3.57 -9.16
N VAL A 51 -4.53 -4.30 -9.71
CA VAL A 51 -3.70 -5.24 -8.96
C VAL A 51 -2.33 -4.62 -8.79
N LEU A 52 -1.97 -4.29 -7.55
CA LEU A 52 -0.71 -3.62 -7.22
C LEU A 52 0.25 -4.60 -6.55
N HIS A 53 1.34 -4.92 -7.25
CA HIS A 53 2.39 -5.80 -6.72
C HIS A 53 3.50 -5.05 -6.00
N LEU A 54 4.07 -4.00 -6.62
CA LEU A 54 5.23 -3.26 -6.10
C LEU A 54 4.94 -1.79 -5.76
N ILE A 55 4.09 -1.14 -6.54
CA ILE A 55 3.70 0.25 -6.31
C ILE A 55 2.86 0.36 -5.03
N PRO A 56 3.07 1.37 -4.16
CA PRO A 56 2.21 1.62 -3.01
C PRO A 56 0.75 1.96 -3.38
N SER A 57 -0.20 1.68 -2.50
CA SER A 57 -1.64 1.87 -2.73
C SER A 57 -2.07 3.33 -2.92
N GLY A 58 -1.25 4.27 -2.45
CA GLY A 58 -1.47 5.70 -2.61
C GLY A 58 -1.44 6.18 -4.06
N ILE A 59 -0.95 5.38 -5.02
CA ILE A 59 -0.73 5.82 -6.41
C ILE A 59 -2.01 6.21 -7.15
N LEU A 60 -3.16 5.76 -6.64
CA LEU A 60 -4.47 6.09 -7.20
C LEU A 60 -5.04 7.41 -6.63
N ARG A 61 -4.26 8.15 -5.83
CA ARG A 61 -4.65 9.42 -5.21
C ARG A 61 -3.70 10.51 -5.66
N ASP A 62 -4.25 11.61 -6.19
CA ASP A 62 -3.45 12.67 -6.85
C ASP A 62 -2.46 13.36 -5.89
N ASP A 63 -2.84 13.51 -4.62
CA ASP A 63 -2.04 14.25 -3.62
C ASP A 63 -1.08 13.37 -2.81
N SER A 64 -1.05 12.05 -3.05
CA SER A 64 -0.23 11.12 -2.27
C SER A 64 1.14 10.88 -2.93
N ILE A 65 2.21 11.18 -2.20
CA ILE A 65 3.56 10.79 -2.61
C ILE A 65 3.77 9.30 -2.32
N CYS A 66 4.03 8.52 -3.37
CA CYS A 66 4.33 7.10 -3.24
C CYS A 66 5.83 6.84 -3.22
N VAL A 67 6.31 6.16 -2.17
CA VAL A 67 7.73 5.85 -1.99
C VAL A 67 7.96 4.34 -1.99
N ILE A 68 8.88 3.88 -2.84
CA ILE A 68 9.47 2.55 -2.74
C ILE A 68 10.79 2.71 -2.00
N GLY A 69 10.84 2.24 -0.76
CA GLY A 69 12.02 2.33 0.08
C GLY A 69 13.13 1.39 -0.38
N ASN A 70 14.35 1.67 0.07
CA ASN A 70 15.55 0.90 -0.26
C ASN A 70 15.56 -0.56 0.25
N GLY A 71 14.65 -0.92 1.16
CA GLY A 71 14.48 -2.30 1.63
C GLY A 71 13.61 -3.18 0.71
N VAL A 72 13.06 -2.62 -0.37
CA VAL A 72 12.28 -3.35 -1.37
C VAL A 72 13.21 -3.92 -2.45
N VAL A 73 12.94 -5.15 -2.90
CA VAL A 73 13.70 -5.88 -3.94
C VAL A 73 12.84 -6.25 -5.14
#